data_AF-A0A6M2AD13-F1
#
_entry.id   AF-A0A6M2AD13-F1
#
_cell.length_a   1.000
_cell.length_b   1.000
_cell.length_c   1.000
_cell.angle_alpha   90.00
_cell.angle_beta   90.00
_cell.angle_gamma   90.00
#
_symmetry.space_group_name_H-M   'P 1'
#
loop_
_entity.id
_entity.type
_entity.pdbx_description
1 polymer ?
#
loop_
_entity_poly.entity_id
_entity_poly.type
_entity_poly.pdbx_seq_one_letter_code
_entity_poly.pdbx_strand_id
1 'polypeptide(L)'
;MTSLPPSFSSNPDQDPHKYFKNILIAFKKEINAAVDINELQDKMQTLLNASKVMYYTDTRSKSIFHKPETKKSLDKVFKEFDRYILTIQKDPSKANAQDLLDAISLVEALLSENEIY
;
A
#
# COMPACT_ATOMS: atom_id res chain seq x y z
N MET A 1 0.87 -23.81 -7.82
CA MET A 1 1.18 -22.62 -8.63
C MET A 1 -0.10 -21.85 -8.86
N THR A 2 -0.39 -20.84 -8.06
CA THR A 2 -1.56 -19.97 -8.22
C THR A 2 -1.24 -18.92 -9.28
N SER A 3 -1.87 -19.03 -10.44
CA SER A 3 -1.77 -18.07 -11.52
C SER A 3 -2.35 -16.72 -11.07
N LEU A 4 -1.52 -15.68 -11.12
CA LEU A 4 -1.99 -14.30 -10.93
C LEU A 4 -2.90 -13.93 -12.12
N PRO A 5 -4.03 -13.23 -11.89
CA PRO A 5 -4.97 -12.88 -12.96
C PRO A 5 -4.28 -12.01 -14.03
N PRO A 6 -4.75 -12.05 -15.29
CA PRO A 6 -4.13 -11.36 -16.45
C PRO A 6 -4.11 -9.82 -16.35
N SER A 7 -4.60 -9.26 -15.24
CA SER A 7 -4.57 -7.84 -14.89
C SER A 7 -3.45 -7.49 -13.88
N PHE A 8 -2.51 -8.41 -13.61
CA PHE A 8 -1.34 -8.10 -12.79
C PHE A 8 -0.31 -7.32 -13.61
N SER A 9 -0.28 -5.99 -13.49
CA SER A 9 0.88 -5.21 -13.92
C SER A 9 1.99 -5.39 -12.89
N SER A 10 3.12 -5.95 -13.32
CA SER A 10 4.36 -6.09 -12.55
C SER A 10 5.40 -5.01 -12.89
N ASN A 11 5.03 -4.04 -13.76
CA ASN A 11 5.95 -2.99 -14.21
C ASN A 11 5.37 -1.57 -13.95
N PRO A 12 6.03 -0.73 -13.13
CA PRO A 12 5.58 0.64 -12.87
C PRO A 12 5.50 1.51 -14.13
N ASP A 13 6.25 1.19 -15.19
CA ASP A 13 6.32 2.00 -16.41
C ASP A 13 5.14 1.82 -17.36
N GLN A 14 4.37 0.73 -17.21
CA GLN A 14 3.23 0.43 -18.09
C GLN A 14 1.91 0.94 -17.53
N ASP A 15 1.71 0.76 -16.22
CA ASP A 15 0.53 1.22 -15.51
C ASP A 15 0.88 1.43 -14.03
N PRO A 16 1.36 2.63 -13.65
CA PRO A 16 1.84 2.89 -12.30
C PRO A 16 0.74 2.78 -11.25
N HIS A 17 -0.52 3.05 -11.62
CA HIS A 17 -1.66 2.99 -10.70
C HIS A 17 -2.05 1.55 -10.39
N LYS A 18 -2.11 0.71 -11.43
CA LYS A 18 -2.38 -0.72 -11.29
C LYS A 18 -1.23 -1.44 -10.58
N TYR A 19 0.01 -1.08 -10.89
CA TYR A 19 1.20 -1.56 -10.19
C TYR A 19 1.10 -1.26 -8.69
N PHE A 20 0.80 -0.01 -8.31
CA PHE A 20 0.63 0.36 -6.90
C PHE A 20 -0.50 -0.41 -6.22
N LYS A 21 -1.67 -0.52 -6.86
CA LYS A 21 -2.79 -1.30 -6.33
C LYS A 21 -2.39 -2.75 -6.06
N ASN A 22 -1.65 -3.36 -6.97
CA ASN A 22 -1.17 -4.74 -6.82
C ASN A 22 -0.21 -4.88 -5.64
N ILE A 23 0.71 -3.92 -5.45
CA ILE A 23 1.64 -3.90 -4.30
C ILE A 23 0.87 -3.73 -2.99
N LEU A 24 -0.12 -2.84 -2.94
CA LEU A 24 -0.94 -2.61 -1.76
C LEU A 24 -1.71 -3.88 -1.36
N ILE A 25 -2.32 -4.57 -2.33
CA ILE A 25 -3.02 -5.85 -2.11
C ILE A 25 -2.05 -6.94 -1.65
N ALA A 26 -0.87 -7.03 -2.26
CA ALA A 26 0.16 -7.98 -1.83
C ALA A 26 0.59 -7.69 -0.39
N PHE A 27 0.90 -6.43 -0.08
CA PHE A 27 1.31 -6.01 1.27
C PHE A 27 0.27 -6.36 2.34
N LYS A 28 -1.02 -6.15 2.06
CA LYS A 28 -2.13 -6.55 2.96
C LYS A 28 -2.12 -8.05 3.27
N LYS A 29 -1.86 -8.90 2.27
CA LYS A 29 -1.80 -10.37 2.45
C LYS A 29 -0.62 -10.79 3.31
N GLU A 30 0.52 -10.11 3.15
CA GLU A 30 1.76 -10.43 3.86
C GLU A 30 1.69 -10.06 5.34
N ILE A 31 1.04 -8.94 5.67
CA ILE A 31 0.73 -8.58 7.06
C ILE A 31 -0.09 -9.69 7.74
N ASN A 32 -1.10 -10.22 7.04
CA ASN A 32 -1.94 -11.30 7.56
C ASN A 32 -1.21 -12.64 7.65
N ALA A 33 -0.15 -12.85 6.87
CA ALA A 33 0.64 -14.06 6.86
C ALA A 33 1.75 -14.08 7.94
N ALA A 34 1.85 -13.04 8.77
CA ALA A 34 2.84 -12.91 9.85
C ALA A 34 4.29 -13.04 9.35
N VAL A 35 4.58 -12.40 8.22
CA VAL A 35 5.88 -12.42 7.53
C VAL A 35 6.96 -11.63 8.29
N ASP A 36 8.23 -11.96 8.04
CA ASP A 36 9.41 -11.35 8.64
C ASP A 36 9.36 -9.81 8.59
N ILE A 37 9.83 -9.16 9.66
CA ILE A 37 9.86 -7.69 9.80
C ILE A 37 10.63 -7.03 8.66
N ASN A 38 11.77 -7.62 8.25
CA ASN A 38 12.61 -7.06 7.19
C ASN A 38 11.86 -7.12 5.85
N GLU A 39 11.18 -8.23 5.56
CA GLU A 39 10.37 -8.35 4.35
C GLU A 39 9.19 -7.36 4.34
N LEU A 40 8.57 -7.12 5.50
CA LEU A 40 7.52 -6.11 5.63
C LEU A 40 8.06 -4.69 5.40
N GLN A 41 9.26 -4.39 5.90
CA GLN A 41 9.94 -3.11 5.66
C GLN A 41 10.29 -2.91 4.18
N ASP A 42 10.83 -3.94 3.52
CA ASP A 42 11.16 -3.89 2.09
C ASP A 42 9.91 -3.65 1.23
N LYS A 43 8.80 -4.31 1.56
CA LYS A 43 7.51 -4.12 0.87
C LYS A 43 6.92 -2.73 1.13
N MET A 44 7.03 -2.22 2.36
CA MET A 44 6.63 -0.84 2.65
C MET A 44 7.47 0.17 1.86
N GLN A 45 8.78 -0.03 1.78
CA GLN A 45 9.66 0.83 1.00
C GLN A 45 9.31 0.79 -0.49
N THR A 46 8.94 -0.39 -1.00
CA THR A 46 8.42 -0.57 -2.37
C THR A 46 7.11 0.20 -2.59
N LEU A 47 6.17 0.10 -1.64
CA LEU A 47 4.90 0.83 -1.68
C LEU A 47 5.12 2.36 -1.66
N LEU A 48 6.04 2.83 -0.81
CA LEU A 48 6.39 4.24 -0.71
C LEU A 48 7.00 4.76 -2.01
N ASN A 49 7.92 4.00 -2.62
CA ASN A 49 8.53 4.36 -3.90
C ASN A 49 7.48 4.38 -5.02
N ALA A 50 6.62 3.37 -5.10
CA ALA A 50 5.53 3.32 -6.07
C ALA A 50 4.56 4.51 -5.89
N SER A 51 4.25 4.89 -4.65
CA SER A 51 3.42 6.07 -4.36
C SER A 51 4.01 7.34 -4.96
N LYS A 52 5.31 7.57 -4.78
CA LYS A 52 6.02 8.74 -5.33
C LYS A 52 5.94 8.78 -6.86
N VAL A 53 6.17 7.64 -7.53
CA VAL A 53 6.10 7.55 -9.00
C VAL A 53 4.72 7.98 -9.51
N MET A 54 3.64 7.53 -8.87
CA MET A 54 2.28 7.93 -9.26
C MET A 54 2.03 9.44 -9.10
N TYR A 55 2.53 10.06 -8.02
CA TYR A 55 2.43 11.52 -7.85
C TYR A 55 3.10 12.28 -9.00
N TYR A 56 4.22 11.77 -9.53
CA TYR A 56 4.96 12.40 -10.62
C TYR A 56 4.33 12.18 -11.99
N THR A 57 3.80 10.98 -12.26
CA THR A 57 3.26 10.64 -13.59
C THR A 57 1.83 11.15 -13.78
N ASP A 58 1.04 11.27 -12.72
CA ASP A 58 -0.32 11.77 -12.80
C ASP A 58 -0.36 13.29 -12.66
N THR A 59 -0.07 14.02 -13.73
CA THR A 59 -0.11 15.49 -13.76
C THR A 59 -1.55 16.06 -13.84
N ARG A 60 -2.59 15.21 -13.73
CA ARG A 60 -3.99 15.61 -13.88
C ARG A 60 -4.56 16.01 -12.53
N SER A 61 -5.08 17.24 -12.42
CA SER A 61 -5.70 17.80 -11.21
C SER A 61 -6.91 17.00 -10.67
N LYS A 62 -7.46 16.07 -11.46
CA LYS A 62 -8.59 15.20 -11.08
C LYS A 62 -8.15 13.79 -10.64
N SER A 63 -6.86 13.51 -10.60
CA SER A 63 -6.32 12.25 -10.09
C SER A 63 -6.72 12.01 -8.65
N ILE A 64 -7.03 10.76 -8.31
CA ILE A 64 -7.22 10.39 -6.91
C ILE A 64 -5.96 10.60 -6.07
N PHE A 65 -4.77 10.53 -6.67
CA PHE A 65 -3.52 10.66 -5.93
C PHE A 65 -3.19 12.12 -5.61
N HIS A 66 -3.83 13.08 -6.30
CA HIS A 66 -3.82 14.50 -5.93
C HIS A 66 -4.91 14.89 -4.93
N LYS A 67 -5.88 14.00 -4.68
CA LYS A 67 -6.94 14.28 -3.69
C LYS A 67 -6.33 14.31 -2.27
N PRO A 68 -6.60 15.38 -1.48
CA PRO A 68 -6.14 15.45 -0.10
C PRO A 68 -6.54 14.23 0.74
N GLU A 69 -7.70 13.62 0.47
CA GLU A 69 -8.20 12.44 1.18
C GLU A 69 -7.33 11.20 0.94
N THR A 70 -6.90 10.96 -0.30
CA THR A 70 -6.04 9.83 -0.65
C THR A 70 -4.65 10.02 -0.07
N LYS A 71 -4.09 11.24 -0.16
CA LYS A 71 -2.81 11.56 0.48
C LYS A 71 -2.86 11.34 1.98
N LYS A 72 -3.88 11.86 2.67
CA LYS A 72 -4.09 11.63 4.11
C LYS A 72 -4.20 10.15 4.45
N SER A 73 -4.88 9.37 3.60
CA SER A 73 -5.04 7.93 3.80
C SER A 73 -3.71 7.18 3.62
N LEU A 74 -2.90 7.56 2.64
CA LEU A 74 -1.54 7.03 2.44
C LEU A 74 -0.61 7.39 3.62
N ASP A 75 -0.62 8.65 4.05
CA ASP A 75 0.16 9.10 5.21
C ASP A 75 -0.24 8.34 6.47
N LYS A 76 -1.54 8.01 6.62
CA LYS A 76 -2.03 7.16 7.70
C LYS A 76 -1.47 5.74 7.61
N VAL A 77 -1.43 5.12 6.43
CA VAL A 77 -0.81 3.79 6.23
C VAL A 77 0.65 3.79 6.68
N PHE A 78 1.42 4.80 6.27
CA PHE A 78 2.84 4.91 6.65
C PHE A 78 3.01 5.07 8.16
N LYS A 79 2.22 5.95 8.77
CA LYS A 79 2.27 6.18 10.21
C LYS A 79 1.90 4.94 11.03
N GLU A 80 0.82 4.25 10.67
CA GLU A 80 0.41 3.03 11.37
C GLU A 80 1.40 1.89 11.13
N PHE A 81 2.07 1.84 9.98
CA PHE A 81 3.15 0.88 9.75
C PHE A 81 4.35 1.15 10.65
N ASP A 82 4.84 2.39 10.74
CA ASP A 82 5.95 2.75 11.63
C ASP A 82 5.62 2.39 13.08
N ARG A 83 4.39 2.68 13.50
CA ARG A 83 3.88 2.29 14.83
C ARG A 83 3.85 0.78 15.00
N TYR A 84 3.39 0.03 14.00
CA TYR A 84 3.34 -1.43 14.03
C TYR A 84 4.74 -2.03 14.16
N ILE A 85 5.70 -1.63 13.32
CA ILE A 85 7.09 -2.09 13.38
C ILE A 85 7.73 -1.75 14.72
N LEU A 86 7.56 -0.52 15.21
CA LEU A 86 8.10 -0.09 16.50
C LEU A 86 7.49 -0.90 17.65
N THR A 87 6.20 -1.26 17.56
CA THR A 87 5.54 -2.11 18.55
C THR A 87 6.10 -3.53 18.50
N ILE A 88 6.28 -4.12 17.31
CA ILE A 88 6.92 -5.43 17.18
C ILE A 88 8.33 -5.42 17.79
N GLN A 89 9.13 -4.39 17.51
CA GLN A 89 10.51 -4.30 18.01
C GLN A 89 10.59 -4.14 19.53
N LYS A 90 9.63 -3.44 20.16
CA LYS A 90 9.62 -3.17 21.60
C LYS A 90 8.89 -4.23 22.42
N ASP A 91 7.74 -4.68 21.93
CA ASP A 91 6.85 -5.63 22.61
C ASP A 91 6.02 -6.40 21.57
N PRO A 92 6.58 -7.48 20.98
CA PRO A 92 5.91 -8.29 19.97
C PRO A 92 4.53 -8.80 20.42
N SER A 93 4.35 -9.04 21.72
CA SER A 93 3.11 -9.58 22.28
C SER A 93 1.93 -8.61 22.19
N LYS A 94 2.21 -7.32 22.00
CA LYS A 94 1.21 -6.26 21.85
C LYS A 94 1.06 -5.77 20.41
N ALA A 95 1.87 -6.30 19.48
CA ALA A 95 1.80 -5.91 18.09
C ALA A 95 0.46 -6.36 17.49
N ASN A 96 -0.37 -5.39 17.12
CA ASN A 96 -1.63 -5.62 16.43
C ASN A 96 -1.62 -4.85 15.11
N ALA A 97 -1.83 -5.57 14.02
CA ALA A 97 -1.83 -4.99 12.69
C ALA A 97 -3.18 -4.39 12.27
N GLN A 98 -4.23 -4.46 13.11
CA GLN A 98 -5.59 -4.03 12.75
C GLN A 98 -5.64 -2.57 12.29
N ASP A 99 -5.01 -1.65 13.04
CA ASP A 99 -4.96 -0.22 12.68
C ASP A 99 -4.31 0.01 11.30
N LEU A 100 -3.27 -0.78 10.99
CA LEU A 100 -2.59 -0.76 9.69
C LEU A 100 -3.47 -1.37 8.59
N LEU A 101 -4.14 -2.49 8.84
CA LEU A 101 -5.04 -3.15 7.89
C LEU A 101 -6.26 -2.27 7.56
N ASP A 102 -6.77 -1.54 8.54
CA ASP A 102 -7.87 -0.59 8.37
C ASP A 102 -7.41 0.60 7.52
N ALA A 103 -6.21 1.13 7.77
CA ALA A 103 -5.63 2.19 6.95
C ALA A 103 -5.43 1.74 5.49
N ILE A 104 -4.93 0.52 5.27
CA ILE A 104 -4.77 -0.06 3.93
C ILE A 104 -6.13 -0.20 3.23
N SER A 105 -7.15 -0.67 3.94
CA SER A 105 -8.49 -0.87 3.38
C SER A 105 -9.16 0.44 2.97
N LEU A 106 -8.88 1.55 3.67
CA LEU A 106 -9.33 2.89 3.26
C LEU A 106 -8.71 3.32 1.92
N VAL A 107 -7.39 3.12 1.75
CA VAL A 107 -6.72 3.42 0.49
C VAL A 107 -7.29 2.53 -0.64
N GLU A 108 -7.51 1.24 -0.37
CA GLU A 108 -8.10 0.30 -1.33
C GLU A 108 -9.51 0.71 -1.79
N ALA A 109 -10.35 1.21 -0.87
CA ALA A 109 -11.67 1.74 -1.19
C ALA A 109 -11.58 2.98 -2.10
N LEU A 110 -10.72 3.93 -1.77
CA LEU A 110 -10.48 5.13 -2.59
C LEU A 110 -9.96 4.79 -3.99
N LEU A 111 -9.11 3.77 -4.12
CA LEU A 111 -8.62 3.27 -5.41
C LEU A 111 -9.75 2.63 -6.24
N SER A 112 -10.69 1.95 -5.58
CA SER A 112 -11.78 1.21 -6.24
C SER A 112 -12.94 2.11 -6.67
N GLU A 113 -13.27 3.13 -5.87
CA GLU A 113 -14.33 4.11 -6.18
C GLU A 113 -14.04 4.97 -7.42
N ASN A 114 -12.80 5.01 -7.88
CA ASN A 114 -12.38 5.91 -8.96
C ASN A 114 -11.87 5.16 -10.22
N GLU A 115 -12.27 3.89 -10.38
CA GLU A 115 -12.06 3.08 -11.60
C GLU A 115 -10.63 3.14 -12.17
N ILE A 116 -9.62 2.80 -11.36
CA ILE A 116 -8.30 2.42 -11.89
C ILE A 116 -8.45 1.05 -12.57
N TYR A 117 -8.64 1.04 -13.90
CA TYR A 117 -8.66 -0.14 -14.79
C TYR A 117 -7.33 -0.36 -15.49
#